data_AF-A0A524K443-F1
#
_entry.id   AF-A0A524K443-F1
#
_cell.length_a   1.000
_cell.length_b   1.000
_cell.length_c   1.000
_cell.angle_alpha   90.00
_cell.angle_beta   90.00
_cell.angle_gamma   90.00
#
_symmetry.space_group_name_H-M   'P 1'
#
loop_
_entity.id
_entity.type
_entity.pdbx_description
1 polymer ?
#
loop_
_entity_poly.entity_id
_entity_poly.type
_entity_poly.pdbx_seq_one_letter_code
_entity_poly.pdbx_strand_id
1 'polypeptide(L)'
;MDIPSIALAAGLAWASGLRLYVVLFMVGIAGYYGWIALPTHLEVLANPLVLATTGTLSVAEFFADKIPGFDSLWDAVHTFIRIPAGALLAAGSVGALGEDSLPLMVAAGLIGGTITAGSHFTKAATRIAINH
;
A
#
# COMPACT_ATOMS: atom_id res chain seq x y z
N MET A 1 -13.89 -9.13 -13.78
CA MET A 1 -13.20 -9.06 -12.48
C MET A 1 -13.87 -10.05 -11.56
N ASP A 2 -13.13 -11.06 -11.13
CA ASP A 2 -13.61 -12.07 -10.19
C ASP A 2 -13.56 -11.52 -8.74
N ILE A 3 -14.44 -12.04 -7.88
CA ILE A 3 -14.55 -11.60 -6.48
C ILE A 3 -13.20 -11.64 -5.72
N PRO A 4 -12.34 -12.66 -5.91
CA PRO A 4 -11.02 -12.71 -5.27
C PRO A 4 -10.12 -11.51 -5.59
N SER A 5 -10.06 -11.07 -6.84
CA SER A 5 -9.23 -9.94 -7.25
C SER A 5 -9.71 -8.62 -6.65
N ILE A 6 -11.03 -8.44 -6.52
CA ILE A 6 -11.63 -7.27 -5.84
C ILE A 6 -11.22 -7.25 -4.37
N ALA A 7 -11.36 -8.40 -3.69
CA ALA A 7 -11.03 -8.53 -2.29
C ALA A 7 -9.53 -8.29 -2.04
N LEU A 8 -8.66 -8.77 -2.92
CA LEU A 8 -7.22 -8.53 -2.85
C LEU A 8 -6.90 -7.04 -3.04
N ALA A 9 -7.45 -6.41 -4.09
CA ALA A 9 -7.25 -4.99 -4.37
C ALA A 9 -7.68 -4.10 -3.19
N ALA A 10 -8.87 -4.37 -2.65
CA ALA A 10 -9.40 -3.66 -1.49
C ALA A 10 -8.57 -3.91 -0.22
N GLY A 11 -8.13 -5.16 -0.01
CA GLY A 11 -7.30 -5.55 1.13
C GLY A 11 -5.93 -4.88 1.11
N LEU A 12 -5.26 -4.86 -0.04
CA LEU A 12 -3.97 -4.18 -0.23
C LEU A 12 -4.11 -2.66 -0.07
N ALA A 13 -5.16 -2.07 -0.65
CA ALA A 13 -5.46 -0.65 -0.47
C ALA A 13 -5.67 -0.30 1.00
N TRP A 14 -6.51 -1.07 1.70
CA TRP A 14 -6.78 -0.83 3.12
C TRP A 14 -5.54 -1.02 4.00
N ALA A 15 -4.79 -2.11 3.79
CA ALA A 15 -3.58 -2.38 4.55
C ALA A 15 -2.51 -1.30 4.32
N SER A 16 -2.36 -0.84 3.08
CA SER A 16 -1.37 0.19 2.74
C SER A 16 -1.69 1.56 3.36
N GLY A 17 -2.97 1.87 3.61
CA GLY A 17 -3.36 3.08 4.35
C GLY A 17 -3.02 3.02 5.84
N LEU A 18 -2.97 1.83 6.43
CA LEU A 18 -2.47 1.65 7.80
C LEU A 18 -0.93 1.75 7.85
N ARG A 19 -0.25 0.98 6.99
CA ARG A 19 1.22 0.85 6.94
C ARG A 19 1.69 0.51 5.53
N LEU A 20 2.08 1.55 4.79
CA LEU A 20 2.46 1.42 3.39
C LEU A 20 3.67 0.51 3.19
N TYR A 21 4.77 0.81 3.88
CA TYR A 21 6.06 0.23 3.57
C TYR A 21 6.11 -1.27 3.85
N VAL A 22 5.50 -1.68 4.96
CA VAL A 22 5.38 -3.10 5.31
C VAL A 22 4.58 -3.83 4.25
N VAL A 23 3.48 -3.26 3.75
CA VAL A 23 2.67 -3.89 2.71
C VAL A 23 3.47 -4.04 1.41
N LEU A 24 4.15 -2.98 0.96
CA LEU A 24 5.00 -3.04 -0.23
C LEU A 24 6.10 -4.09 -0.10
N PHE A 25 6.76 -4.13 1.07
CA PHE A 25 7.84 -5.08 1.34
C PHE A 25 7.33 -6.52 1.35
N MET A 26 6.19 -6.79 2.00
CA MET A 26 5.61 -8.14 2.08
C MET A 26 5.13 -8.63 0.71
N VAL A 27 4.47 -7.78 -0.08
CA VAL A 27 4.08 -8.10 -1.46
C VAL A 27 5.31 -8.36 -2.32
N GLY A 28 6.33 -7.50 -2.21
CA GLY A 28 7.58 -7.67 -2.93
C GLY A 28 8.31 -8.96 -2.57
N ILE A 29 8.44 -9.30 -1.28
CA ILE A 29 9.07 -10.55 -0.82
C ILE A 29 8.31 -11.75 -1.36
N ALA A 30 6.99 -11.73 -1.28
CA ALA A 30 6.16 -12.82 -1.76
C ALA A 30 6.33 -13.00 -3.28
N GLY A 31 6.55 -11.91 -4.02
CA GLY A 31 6.91 -11.98 -5.44
C GLY A 31 8.32 -12.47 -5.71
N TYR A 32 9.30 -11.98 -4.96
CA TYR A 32 10.72 -12.33 -5.13
C TYR A 32 10.99 -13.82 -4.90
N TYR A 33 10.34 -14.41 -3.91
CA TYR A 33 10.43 -15.85 -3.65
C TYR A 33 9.43 -16.70 -4.47
N GLY A 34 8.63 -16.08 -5.34
CA GLY A 34 7.65 -16.77 -6.19
C GLY A 34 6.48 -17.40 -5.42
N TRP A 35 6.18 -16.92 -4.22
CA TRP A 35 5.00 -17.37 -3.45
C TRP A 35 3.69 -16.92 -4.11
N ILE A 36 3.72 -15.78 -4.80
CA ILE A 36 2.63 -15.26 -5.59
C ILE A 36 3.16 -14.85 -6.97
N ALA A 37 2.36 -15.10 -8.01
CA ALA A 37 2.64 -14.54 -9.34
C ALA A 37 2.22 -13.06 -9.32
N LEU A 38 3.19 -12.14 -9.41
CA LEU A 38 2.86 -10.72 -9.48
C LEU A 38 2.39 -10.38 -10.90
N PRO A 39 1.34 -9.56 -11.03
CA PRO A 39 1.04 -8.89 -12.28
C PRO A 39 2.25 -8.10 -12.76
N THR A 40 2.44 -7.96 -14.08
CA THR A 40 3.57 -7.23 -14.69
C THR A 40 3.76 -5.83 -14.10
N HIS A 41 2.68 -5.13 -13.77
CA HIS A 41 2.73 -3.79 -13.17
C HIS A 41 3.26 -3.76 -11.72
N LEU A 42 3.23 -4.89 -11.01
CA LEU A 42 3.72 -5.01 -9.63
C LEU A 42 5.07 -5.73 -9.54
N GLU A 43 5.57 -6.36 -10.61
CA GLU A 43 6.86 -7.06 -10.63
C GLU A 43 8.03 -6.19 -10.13
N VAL A 44 7.94 -4.86 -10.32
CA VAL A 44 8.92 -3.91 -9.79
C VAL A 44 9.09 -4.01 -8.26
N LEU A 45 8.06 -4.43 -7.52
CA LEU A 45 8.14 -4.65 -6.06
C LEU A 45 9.06 -5.81 -5.68
N ALA A 46 9.24 -6.79 -6.57
CA ALA A 46 10.17 -7.89 -6.39
C ALA A 46 11.62 -7.50 -6.73
N ASN A 47 11.88 -6.30 -7.25
CA ASN A 47 13.25 -5.85 -7.52
C ASN A 47 14.05 -5.72 -6.21
N PRO A 48 15.27 -6.28 -6.10
CA PRO A 48 16.08 -6.21 -4.88
C PRO A 48 16.30 -4.80 -4.32
N LEU A 49 16.41 -3.78 -5.19
CA LEU A 49 16.55 -2.39 -4.75
C LEU A 49 15.25 -1.87 -4.11
N VAL A 50 14.11 -2.23 -4.67
CA VAL A 50 12.79 -1.85 -4.13
C VAL A 50 12.54 -2.60 -2.82
N LEU A 51 12.91 -3.88 -2.72
CA LEU A 51 12.86 -4.64 -1.48
C LEU A 51 13.74 -4.03 -0.38
N ALA A 52 14.99 -3.70 -0.70
CA ALA A 52 15.89 -3.06 0.25
C ALA A 52 15.33 -1.71 0.72
N THR A 53 14.79 -0.91 -0.20
CA THR A 53 14.20 0.40 0.10
C THR A 53 12.95 0.27 0.96
N THR A 54 11.98 -0.54 0.54
CA THR A 54 10.71 -0.75 1.27
C THR A 54 10.94 -1.44 2.61
N GLY A 55 11.89 -2.36 2.71
CA GLY A 55 12.32 -2.98 3.97
C GLY A 55 12.95 -1.96 4.92
N THR A 56 13.86 -1.13 4.44
CA THR A 56 14.48 -0.07 5.26
C THR A 56 13.43 0.93 5.75
N LEU A 57 12.53 1.38 4.86
CA LEU A 57 11.45 2.29 5.23
C LEU A 57 10.42 1.65 6.16
N SER A 58 10.20 0.33 6.08
CA SER A 58 9.36 -0.42 7.02
C SER A 58 9.94 -0.41 8.43
N VAL A 59 11.27 -0.59 8.53
CA VAL A 59 11.99 -0.50 9.80
C VAL A 59 11.96 0.93 10.33
N ALA A 60 12.21 1.93 9.49
CA ALA A 60 12.12 3.34 9.86
C ALA A 60 10.72 3.70 10.36
N GLU A 61 9.66 3.28 9.66
CA GLU A 61 8.25 3.47 10.06
C GLU A 61 7.97 2.83 11.43
N PHE A 62 8.49 1.61 11.68
CA PHE A 62 8.33 0.95 12.98
C PHE A 62 8.98 1.72 14.13
N PHE A 63 10.15 2.32 13.91
CA PHE A 63 10.81 3.17 14.91
C PHE A 63 10.12 4.53 15.05
N ALA A 64 9.63 5.10 13.95
CA ALA A 64 8.90 6.37 13.96
C ALA A 64 7.65 6.27 14.86
N ASP A 65 6.94 5.15 14.80
CA ASP A 65 5.76 4.86 15.63
C ASP A 65 6.06 4.78 17.14
N LYS A 66 7.32 4.72 17.58
CA LYS A 66 7.70 4.67 19.01
C LYS A 66 7.86 6.02 19.67
N ILE A 67 7.96 7.10 18.89
CA ILE A 67 8.23 8.46 19.40
C ILE A 67 6.97 9.32 19.22
N PRO A 68 6.25 9.67 20.30
CA PRO A 68 5.07 10.52 20.22
C PRO A 68 5.40 11.88 19.57
N GLY A 69 4.56 12.30 18.62
CA GLY A 69 4.71 13.55 17.87
C GLY A 69 5.58 13.41 16.62
N PHE A 70 6.68 12.65 16.68
CA PHE A 70 7.46 12.31 15.48
C PHE A 70 6.67 11.38 14.55
N ASP A 71 5.92 10.44 15.12
CA ASP A 71 4.99 9.56 14.42
C ASP A 71 3.98 10.34 13.56
N SER A 72 3.44 11.44 14.08
CA SER A 72 2.44 12.29 13.44
C SER A 72 3.05 13.12 12.32
N LEU A 73 4.25 13.70 12.54
CA LEU A 73 4.99 14.40 11.50
C LEU A 73 5.37 13.45 10.36
N TRP A 74 5.85 12.25 10.70
CA TRP A 74 6.18 11.20 9.74
C TRP A 74 4.95 10.84 8.89
N ASP A 75 3.82 10.56 9.52
CA ASP A 75 2.58 10.22 8.81
C ASP A 75 2.07 11.37 7.94
N ALA A 76 2.18 12.63 8.38
CA ALA A 76 1.79 13.80 7.60
C ALA A 76 2.62 13.95 6.32
N VAL A 77 3.96 13.84 6.41
CA VAL A 77 4.85 13.88 5.25
C VAL A 77 4.56 12.71 4.31
N HIS A 78 4.34 11.52 4.86
CA HIS A 78 4.15 10.30 4.08
C HIS A 78 2.74 10.11 3.55
N THR A 79 1.78 10.94 3.93
CA THR A 79 0.41 10.92 3.36
C THR A 79 0.44 11.06 1.84
N PHE A 80 1.30 11.95 1.33
CA PHE A 80 1.47 12.20 -0.11
C PHE A 80 2.09 11.03 -0.88
N ILE A 81 2.74 10.10 -0.18
CA ILE A 81 3.33 8.90 -0.78
C ILE A 81 2.37 7.73 -0.62
N ARG A 82 1.74 7.60 0.56
CA ARG A 82 0.89 6.49 0.96
C ARG A 82 -0.38 6.39 0.12
N ILE A 83 -1.10 7.49 -0.05
CA ILE A 83 -2.38 7.47 -0.77
C ILE A 83 -2.16 7.11 -2.26
N PRO A 84 -1.23 7.74 -2.99
CA PRO A 84 -0.95 7.34 -4.37
C PRO A 84 -0.40 5.91 -4.48
N ALA A 85 0.48 5.49 -3.57
CA ALA A 85 1.04 4.15 -3.62
C ALA A 85 -0.02 3.05 -3.35
N GLY A 86 -0.95 3.28 -2.42
CA GLY A 86 -2.08 2.37 -2.20
C GLY A 86 -3.06 2.32 -3.38
N ALA A 87 -3.30 3.45 -4.04
CA ALA A 87 -4.03 3.51 -5.31
C ALA A 87 -3.33 2.67 -6.40
N LEU A 88 -2.02 2.82 -6.55
CA LEU A 88 -1.22 2.06 -7.52
C LEU A 88 -1.18 0.56 -7.21
N LEU A 89 -1.14 0.17 -5.93
CA LEU A 89 -1.26 -1.22 -5.52
C LEU A 89 -2.61 -1.83 -5.94
N ALA A 90 -3.71 -1.12 -5.72
CA ALA A 90 -5.03 -1.57 -6.14
C ALA A 90 -5.14 -1.67 -7.67
N ALA A 91 -4.68 -0.66 -8.40
CA ALA A 91 -4.63 -0.67 -9.86
C ALA A 91 -3.76 -1.82 -10.40
N GLY A 92 -2.58 -2.02 -9.82
CA GLY A 92 -1.65 -3.08 -10.22
C GLY A 92 -2.19 -4.48 -9.96
N SER A 93 -2.98 -4.67 -8.88
CA SER A 93 -3.59 -5.96 -8.56
C SER A 93 -4.64 -6.42 -9.59
N VAL A 94 -5.32 -5.49 -10.27
CA VAL A 94 -6.28 -5.80 -11.34
C VAL A 94 -5.65 -5.77 -12.73
N GLY A 95 -4.44 -5.22 -12.89
CA GLY A 95 -3.73 -5.16 -14.18
C GLY A 95 -3.34 -6.52 -14.76
N ALA A 96 -3.39 -7.60 -13.97
CA ALA A 96 -3.24 -8.97 -14.47
C ALA A 96 -4.37 -9.42 -15.41
N LEU A 97 -5.44 -8.62 -15.55
CA LEU A 97 -6.60 -8.96 -16.37
C LEU A 97 -6.43 -8.65 -17.88
N GLY A 98 -5.27 -8.14 -18.32
CA GLY A 98 -4.90 -7.93 -19.73
C GLY A 98 -4.77 -6.45 -20.16
N GLU A 99 -4.21 -6.18 -21.35
CA GLU A 99 -3.93 -4.81 -21.84
C GLU A 99 -5.19 -3.95 -22.07
N ASP A 100 -6.35 -4.57 -22.34
CA ASP A 100 -7.65 -3.88 -22.46
C ASP A 100 -8.22 -3.43 -21.09
N SER A 101 -7.52 -3.70 -19.99
CA SER A 101 -8.00 -3.43 -18.63
C SER A 101 -7.75 -2.00 -18.12
N LEU A 102 -7.23 -1.08 -18.94
CA LEU A 102 -6.93 0.29 -18.52
C LEU A 102 -8.10 1.01 -17.80
N PRO A 103 -9.36 0.95 -18.28
CA PRO A 103 -10.49 1.55 -17.55
C PRO A 103 -10.68 0.93 -16.16
N LEU A 104 -10.45 -0.38 -16.04
CA LEU A 104 -10.58 -1.11 -14.79
C LEU A 104 -9.44 -0.79 -13.82
N MET A 105 -8.21 -0.66 -14.32
CA MET A 105 -7.05 -0.24 -13.53
C MET A 105 -7.25 1.16 -12.97
N VAL A 106 -7.78 2.09 -13.78
CA VAL A 106 -8.10 3.46 -13.32
C VAL A 106 -9.20 3.41 -12.26
N ALA A 107 -10.27 2.67 -12.49
CA ALA A 107 -11.35 2.51 -11.51
C ALA A 107 -10.85 1.91 -10.20
N ALA A 108 -10.05 0.84 -10.26
CA ALA A 108 -9.45 0.19 -9.10
C ALA A 108 -8.46 1.12 -8.38
N GLY A 109 -7.70 1.94 -9.11
CA GLY A 109 -6.82 2.94 -8.53
C GLY A 109 -7.57 4.03 -7.78
N LEU A 110 -8.67 4.55 -8.35
CA LEU A 110 -9.52 5.56 -7.69
C LEU A 110 -10.19 5.00 -6.43
N ILE A 111 -10.76 3.80 -6.52
CA ILE A 111 -11.39 3.10 -5.40
C ILE A 111 -10.34 2.77 -4.34
N GLY A 112 -9.20 2.20 -4.74
CA GLY A 112 -8.10 1.84 -3.86
C GLY A 112 -7.49 3.06 -3.16
N GLY A 113 -7.29 4.16 -3.88
CA GLY A 113 -6.84 5.42 -3.28
C GLY A 113 -7.81 5.95 -2.23
N THR A 114 -9.11 5.83 -2.46
CA THR A 114 -10.15 6.20 -1.49
C THR A 114 -10.11 5.30 -0.24
N ILE A 115 -9.97 3.99 -0.42
CA ILE A 115 -9.85 3.02 0.70
C ILE A 115 -8.56 3.27 1.50
N THR A 116 -7.45 3.55 0.81
CA THR A 116 -6.15 3.86 1.41
C THR A 116 -6.23 5.15 2.23
N ALA A 117 -6.84 6.21 1.68
CA ALA A 117 -7.06 7.45 2.40
C ALA A 117 -7.95 7.24 3.63
N GLY A 118 -9.05 6.51 3.48
CA GLY A 118 -9.99 6.23 4.58
C GLY A 118 -9.34 5.50 5.76
N SER A 119 -8.60 4.43 5.49
CA SER A 119 -7.87 3.68 6.53
C SER A 119 -6.75 4.51 7.18
N HIS A 120 -6.03 5.30 6.38
CA HIS A 120 -4.99 6.20 6.90
C HIS A 120 -5.56 7.27 7.83
N PHE A 121 -6.63 7.95 7.41
CA PHE A 121 -7.27 8.98 8.23
C PHE A 121 -7.97 8.39 9.46
N THR A 122 -8.49 7.17 9.37
CA THR A 122 -9.04 6.47 10.55
C THR A 122 -7.94 6.21 11.58
N LYS A 123 -6.77 5.72 11.16
CA LYS A 123 -5.60 5.57 12.04
C LYS A 123 -5.21 6.92 12.67
N ALA A 124 -5.09 7.98 11.88
CA ALA A 124 -4.75 9.31 12.38
C ALA A 124 -5.78 9.85 13.40
N ALA A 125 -7.08 9.71 13.09
CA ALA A 125 -8.17 10.14 13.98
C ALA A 125 -8.17 9.39 15.31
N THR A 126 -7.95 8.07 15.29
CA THR A 126 -7.87 7.28 16.54
C THR A 126 -6.73 7.73 17.44
N ARG A 127 -5.58 8.13 16.88
CA ARG A 127 -4.45 8.66 17.68
C ARG A 127 -4.81 9.96 18.37
N ILE A 128 -5.46 10.88 17.65
CA ILE A 128 -5.93 12.14 18.22
C ILE A 128 -6.91 11.84 19.37
N ALA A 129 -7.90 10.98 19.14
CA ALA A 129 -8.90 10.66 20.15
C ALA A 129 -8.34 9.98 21.42
N ILE A 130 -7.25 9.21 21.31
CA ILE A 130 -6.62 8.51 22.44
C ILE A 130 -5.61 9.42 23.18
N ASN A 131 -5.01 10.39 22.49
CA ASN A 131 -3.99 11.30 23.04
C ASN A 131 -4.59 12.56 23.69
N HIS A 132 -5.92 12.68 23.76
CA HIS A 132 -6.67 13.74 24.42
C HIS A 132 -7.44 13.19 25.62
#